data_AF-A0A938HAE1-F1
#
_entry.id   AF-A0A938HAE1-F1
#
_cell.length_a   1.000
_cell.length_b   1.000
_cell.length_c   1.000
_cell.angle_alpha   90.00
_cell.angle_beta   90.00
_cell.angle_gamma   90.00
#
_symmetry.space_group_name_H-M   'P 1'
#
loop_
_entity.id
_entity.type
_entity.pdbx_description
1 polymer ?
#
loop_
_entity_poly.entity_id
_entity_poly.type
_entity_poly.pdbx_seq_one_letter_code
_entity_poly.pdbx_strand_id
1 'polypeptide(L)'
;MNCKIHIYLLNDLFSQEIADELHNGKESADNLRYEWEDELEINSAVQNVTEHANGTYNLAGYDENNELFSYAIPEMHLFEIICSGNPSTFVGGSKSIIDHCTYEQTPDTHTIRIFLKDYEPMANPVPGIFIASKSFPKALIR
;
A
#
# COMPACT_ATOMS: atom_id res chain seq x y z
N MET A 1 21.49 -0.02 0.33
CA MET A 1 20.26 0.14 1.13
C MET A 1 19.18 -0.71 0.50
N ASN A 2 18.47 -1.50 1.29
CA ASN A 2 17.26 -2.22 0.87
C ASN A 2 16.01 -1.41 1.27
N CYS A 3 14.85 -1.79 0.74
CA CYS A 3 13.57 -1.22 1.16
C CYS A 3 12.58 -2.33 1.45
N LYS A 4 12.02 -2.30 2.65
CA LYS A 4 10.93 -3.18 3.09
C LYS A 4 9.62 -2.41 3.10
N ILE A 5 8.57 -3.05 2.63
CA ILE A 5 7.23 -2.49 2.58
C ILE A 5 6.32 -3.44 3.35
N HIS A 6 5.65 -2.92 4.37
CA HIS A 6 4.62 -3.64 5.11
C HIS A 6 3.27 -2.99 4.83
N ILE A 7 2.27 -3.81 4.51
CA ILE A 7 0.89 -3.35 4.33
C ILE A 7 0.01 -4.06 5.35
N TYR A 8 -0.86 -3.30 6.00
CA TYR A 8 -1.78 -3.79 7.01
C TYR A 8 -3.20 -3.36 6.66
N LEU A 9 -4.17 -4.27 6.67
CA LEU A 9 -5.58 -3.90 6.72
C LEU A 9 -6.03 -3.82 8.18
N LEU A 10 -6.44 -2.63 8.63
CA LEU A 10 -6.93 -2.43 10.00
C LEU A 10 -8.23 -3.21 10.22
N ASN A 11 -8.32 -3.87 11.38
CA ASN A 11 -9.56 -4.49 11.83
C ASN A 11 -10.41 -3.46 12.59
N ASP A 12 -11.53 -3.06 12.01
CA ASP A 12 -12.47 -2.10 12.61
C ASP A 12 -13.13 -2.63 13.90
N LEU A 13 -13.08 -3.95 14.14
CA LEU A 13 -13.60 -4.60 15.35
C LEU A 13 -12.57 -4.68 16.48
N PHE A 14 -11.32 -4.23 16.26
CA PHE A 14 -10.30 -4.25 17.30
C PHE A 14 -10.68 -3.33 18.47
N SER A 15 -10.68 -3.89 19.68
CA SER A 15 -10.92 -3.15 20.92
C SER A 15 -9.65 -3.06 21.76
N GLN A 16 -9.10 -1.85 21.87
CA GLN A 16 -7.97 -1.60 22.76
C GLN A 16 -8.32 -1.87 24.23
N GLU A 17 -9.55 -1.60 24.64
CA GLU A 17 -10.03 -1.84 26.00
C GLU A 17 -9.98 -3.34 26.36
N ILE A 18 -10.50 -4.21 25.48
CA ILE A 18 -10.44 -5.67 25.68
C ILE A 18 -8.98 -6.15 25.70
N ALA A 19 -8.13 -5.59 24.84
CA ALA A 19 -6.70 -5.92 24.83
C ALA A 19 -6.03 -5.56 26.16
N ASP A 20 -6.30 -4.37 26.69
CA ASP A 20 -5.74 -3.87 27.94
C ASP A 20 -6.21 -4.69 29.15
N GLU A 21 -7.52 -4.97 29.24
CA GLU A 21 -8.12 -5.69 30.37
C GLU A 21 -7.76 -7.18 30.41
N LEU A 22 -7.79 -7.87 29.26
CA LEU A 22 -7.70 -9.34 29.23
C LEU A 22 -6.34 -9.85 28.74
N HIS A 23 -5.58 -9.02 28.02
CA HIS A 23 -4.38 -9.45 27.31
C HIS A 23 -3.16 -8.53 27.50
N ASN A 24 -3.16 -7.66 28.53
CA ASN A 24 -2.07 -6.71 28.83
C ASN A 24 -1.71 -5.79 27.64
N GLY A 25 -2.73 -5.30 26.95
CA GLY A 25 -2.63 -4.43 25.77
C GLY A 25 -2.20 -5.14 24.49
N LYS A 26 -2.13 -6.47 24.51
CA LYS A 26 -1.77 -7.29 23.35
C LYS A 26 -3.01 -7.85 22.65
N GLU A 27 -2.81 -8.17 21.39
CA GLU A 27 -3.81 -8.84 20.56
C GLU A 27 -4.09 -10.26 21.05
N SER A 28 -5.28 -10.76 20.73
CA SER A 28 -5.70 -12.13 20.99
C SER A 28 -6.39 -12.71 19.76
N ALA A 29 -6.66 -14.02 19.77
CA ALA A 29 -7.31 -14.69 18.65
C ALA A 29 -8.67 -14.07 18.28
N ASP A 30 -9.38 -13.53 19.27
CA ASP A 30 -10.71 -12.90 19.09
C ASP A 30 -10.64 -11.36 19.00
N ASN A 31 -9.43 -10.77 19.08
CA ASN A 31 -9.21 -9.32 19.06
C ASN A 31 -7.91 -8.98 18.32
N LEU A 32 -7.87 -9.32 17.03
CA LEU A 32 -6.76 -9.04 16.13
C LEU A 32 -6.77 -7.58 15.69
N ARG A 33 -5.60 -6.94 15.61
CA ARG A 33 -5.49 -5.54 15.19
C ARG A 33 -5.56 -5.37 13.67
N TYR A 34 -5.10 -6.36 12.94
CA TYR A 34 -5.10 -6.37 11.48
C TYR A 34 -5.91 -7.56 10.96
N GLU A 35 -6.73 -7.34 9.94
CA GLU A 35 -7.44 -8.43 9.26
C GLU A 35 -6.50 -9.27 8.39
N TRP A 36 -5.53 -8.61 7.76
CA TRP A 36 -4.44 -9.24 7.04
C TRP A 36 -3.21 -8.35 6.97
N GLU A 37 -2.07 -8.98 6.67
CA GLU A 37 -0.77 -8.34 6.51
C GLU A 37 -0.14 -8.81 5.20
N ASP A 38 0.63 -7.93 4.55
CA ASP A 38 1.44 -8.26 3.37
C ASP A 38 2.85 -7.65 3.53
N GLU A 39 3.86 -8.33 2.98
CA GLU A 39 5.26 -7.91 3.05
C GLU A 39 5.91 -8.00 1.67
N LEU A 40 6.52 -6.88 1.23
CA LEU A 40 7.27 -6.79 -0.01
C LEU A 40 8.69 -6.29 0.27
N GLU A 41 9.64 -6.75 -0.53
CA GLU A 41 11.03 -6.27 -0.48
C GLU A 41 11.51 -5.86 -1.87
N ILE A 42 12.22 -4.72 -1.92
CA ILE A 42 12.89 -4.27 -3.14
C ILE A 42 14.26 -4.96 -3.23
N ASN A 43 14.38 -5.87 -4.21
CA ASN A 43 15.61 -6.64 -4.44
C ASN A 43 16.73 -5.84 -5.13
N SER A 44 16.48 -4.58 -5.50
CA SER A 44 17.45 -3.69 -6.12
C SER A 44 18.03 -2.70 -5.11
N ALA A 45 19.23 -2.19 -5.38
CA ALA A 45 19.83 -1.14 -4.55
C ALA A 45 19.00 0.14 -4.61
N VAL A 46 18.38 0.49 -3.48
CA VAL A 46 17.58 1.70 -3.33
C VAL A 46 18.51 2.89 -3.09
N GLN A 47 18.30 3.96 -3.86
CA GLN A 47 19.01 5.23 -3.74
C GLN A 47 18.23 6.23 -2.91
N ASN A 48 16.92 6.30 -3.10
CA ASN A 48 16.05 7.25 -2.41
C ASN A 48 14.59 6.76 -2.38
N VAL A 49 13.83 7.25 -1.41
CA VAL A 49 12.38 7.09 -1.33
C VAL A 49 11.74 8.47 -1.20
N THR A 50 10.78 8.78 -2.06
CA THR A 50 10.05 10.07 -2.07
C THR A 50 8.58 9.82 -1.81
N GLU A 51 8.02 10.49 -0.81
CA GLU A 51 6.59 10.42 -0.49
C GLU A 51 5.78 11.45 -1.29
N HIS A 52 4.68 10.98 -1.88
CA HIS A 52 3.72 11.75 -2.67
C HIS A 52 2.32 11.61 -2.06
N ALA A 53 1.99 12.44 -1.07
CA ALA A 53 0.71 12.36 -0.33
C ALA A 53 -0.54 12.76 -1.14
N ASN A 54 -0.36 13.28 -2.36
CA ASN A 54 -1.45 13.60 -3.28
C ASN A 54 -1.00 13.46 -4.74
N GLY A 55 -0.53 12.27 -5.08
CA GLY A 55 -0.02 11.92 -6.40
C GLY A 55 -1.10 11.42 -7.35
N THR A 56 -0.69 11.26 -8.60
CA THR A 56 -1.44 10.55 -9.64
C THR A 56 -0.64 9.31 -10.02
N TYR A 57 -1.24 8.13 -9.90
CA TYR A 57 -0.64 6.87 -10.34
C TYR A 57 -1.08 6.55 -11.76
N ASN A 58 -0.13 6.21 -12.64
CA ASN A 58 -0.45 5.77 -14.00
C ASN A 58 -0.48 4.23 -14.04
N LEU A 59 -1.67 3.65 -14.09
CA LEU A 59 -1.85 2.22 -14.28
C LEU A 59 -1.78 1.91 -15.78
N ALA A 60 -0.75 1.18 -16.20
CA ALA A 60 -0.51 0.83 -17.59
C ALA A 60 -0.21 -0.67 -17.75
N GLY A 61 -0.57 -1.22 -18.90
CA GLY A 61 -0.42 -2.63 -19.20
C GLY A 61 -0.95 -2.99 -20.59
N TYR A 62 -1.14 -4.28 -20.81
CA TYR A 62 -1.74 -4.83 -22.02
C TYR A 62 -3.09 -5.45 -21.69
N ASP A 63 -4.08 -5.24 -22.55
CA ASP A 63 -5.38 -5.90 -22.43
C ASP A 63 -5.37 -7.31 -23.06
N GLU A 64 -6.54 -7.95 -23.13
CA GLU A 64 -6.67 -9.29 -23.73
C GLU A 64 -6.37 -9.36 -25.23
N ASN A 65 -6.47 -8.22 -25.92
CA ASN A 65 -6.20 -8.08 -27.34
C ASN A 65 -4.74 -7.66 -27.60
N ASN A 66 -3.91 -7.62 -26.55
CA ASN A 66 -2.53 -7.15 -26.58
C ASN A 66 -2.42 -5.66 -26.99
N GLU A 67 -3.47 -4.88 -26.75
CA GLU A 67 -3.47 -3.42 -26.91
C GLU A 67 -2.96 -2.76 -25.64
N LEU A 68 -2.11 -1.74 -25.81
CA LEU A 68 -1.56 -0.98 -24.70
C LEU A 68 -2.62 -0.04 -24.12
N PHE A 69 -2.82 -0.11 -22.81
CA PHE A 69 -3.62 0.88 -22.08
C PHE A 69 -2.77 1.65 -21.07
N SER A 70 -3.21 2.87 -20.75
CA SER A 70 -2.64 3.68 -19.68
C SER A 70 -3.72 4.60 -19.12
N TYR A 71 -4.00 4.50 -17.83
CA TYR A 71 -5.00 5.29 -17.13
C TYR A 71 -4.37 6.01 -15.93
N ALA A 72 -4.59 7.32 -15.87
CA ALA A 72 -4.20 8.14 -14.73
C ALA A 72 -5.24 8.03 -13.61
N ILE A 73 -4.79 7.66 -12.42
CA ILE A 73 -5.60 7.49 -11.21
C ILE A 73 -5.18 8.60 -10.23
N PRO A 74 -6.00 9.65 -10.06
CA PRO A 74 -5.69 10.75 -9.14
C PRO A 74 -5.91 10.34 -7.68
N GLU A 75 -5.59 11.25 -6.76
CA GLU A 75 -5.85 11.12 -5.31
C GLU A 75 -5.23 9.86 -4.69
N MET A 76 -3.98 9.58 -5.08
CA MET A 76 -3.19 8.50 -4.53
C MET A 76 -2.19 9.03 -3.49
N HIS A 77 -1.93 8.24 -2.45
CA HIS A 77 -0.79 8.42 -1.56
C HIS A 77 0.25 7.39 -1.96
N LEU A 78 1.38 7.84 -2.49
CA LEU A 78 2.40 6.98 -3.08
C LEU A 78 3.77 7.20 -2.44
N PHE A 79 4.58 6.15 -2.44
CA PHE A 79 6.01 6.22 -2.21
C PHE A 79 6.71 5.82 -3.50
N GLU A 80 7.48 6.75 -4.08
CA GLU A 80 8.34 6.48 -5.21
C GLU A 80 9.70 5.99 -4.71
N ILE A 81 10.07 4.78 -5.11
CA ILE A 81 11.31 4.13 -4.74
C ILE A 81 12.26 4.20 -5.94
N ILE A 82 13.31 5.01 -5.80
CA ILE A 82 14.31 5.22 -6.84
C ILE A 82 15.42 4.19 -6.66
N CYS A 83 15.57 3.31 -7.65
CA CYS A 83 16.57 2.25 -7.65
C CYS A 83 17.72 2.57 -8.61
N SER A 84 18.93 2.12 -8.28
CA SER A 84 20.09 2.30 -9.15
C SER A 84 19.97 1.45 -10.42
N GLY A 85 19.93 2.09 -11.58
CA GLY A 85 19.95 1.41 -12.88
C GLY A 85 18.64 0.72 -13.28
N ASN A 86 17.56 0.91 -12.51
CA ASN A 86 16.22 0.41 -12.80
C ASN A 86 15.22 1.57 -12.82
N PRO A 87 14.08 1.45 -13.52
CA PRO A 87 12.97 2.40 -13.39
C PRO A 87 12.54 2.55 -11.92
N SER A 88 12.06 3.74 -11.55
CA SER A 88 11.44 3.90 -10.24
C SER A 88 10.18 3.03 -10.14
N THR A 89 9.94 2.52 -8.94
CA THR A 89 8.73 1.76 -8.64
C THR A 89 7.90 2.51 -7.62
N PHE A 90 6.61 2.22 -7.58
CA PHE A 90 5.67 2.86 -6.67
C PHE A 90 5.02 1.82 -5.78
N VAL A 91 4.84 2.17 -4.52
CA VAL A 91 3.93 1.48 -3.59
C VAL A 91 3.01 2.53 -2.97
N GLY A 92 1.82 2.14 -2.55
CA GLY A 92 0.83 3.07 -2.02
C GLY A 92 -0.59 2.67 -2.37
N GLY A 93 -1.49 3.63 -2.31
CA GLY A 93 -2.88 3.37 -2.64
C GLY A 93 -3.75 4.61 -2.72
N SER A 94 -5.03 4.40 -3.03
CA SER A 94 -6.02 5.46 -3.07
C SER A 94 -6.20 6.06 -1.67
N LYS A 95 -6.23 7.39 -1.58
CA LYS A 95 -6.33 8.09 -0.29
C LYS A 95 -7.60 7.75 0.48
N SER A 96 -8.68 7.37 -0.20
CA SER A 96 -9.94 7.00 0.45
C SER A 96 -9.86 5.70 1.26
N ILE A 97 -8.88 4.82 0.98
CA ILE A 97 -8.69 3.54 1.67
C ILE A 97 -7.43 3.52 2.55
N ILE A 98 -6.63 4.58 2.54
CA ILE A 98 -5.46 4.71 3.43
C ILE A 98 -5.89 5.40 4.72
N ASP A 99 -5.59 4.77 5.86
CA ASP A 99 -5.67 5.44 7.16
C ASP A 99 -4.49 6.37 7.36
N HIS A 100 -3.29 5.79 7.33
CA HIS A 100 -2.03 6.50 7.48
C HIS A 100 -0.89 5.68 6.88
N CYS A 101 0.24 6.36 6.69
CA CYS A 101 1.49 5.74 6.29
C CYS A 101 2.59 6.17 7.25
N THR A 102 3.58 5.30 7.43
CA THR A 102 4.82 5.68 8.12
C THR A 102 6.00 5.37 7.21
N TYR A 103 6.98 6.26 7.21
CA TYR A 103 8.24 6.06 6.52
C TYR A 103 9.39 6.27 7.49
N GLU A 104 10.26 5.28 7.57
CA GLU A 104 11.46 5.29 8.41
C GLU A 104 12.67 5.00 7.55
N GLN A 105 13.75 5.76 7.77
CA GLN A 105 15.04 5.53 7.16
C GLN A 105 16.08 5.29 8.25
N THR A 106 16.75 4.16 8.17
CA THR A 106 17.97 3.88 8.92
C THR A 106 19.18 3.95 7.95
N PRO A 107 20.43 3.91 8.45
CA PRO A 107 21.61 3.91 7.58
C PRO A 107 21.61 2.79 6.52
N ASP A 108 20.96 1.67 6.82
CA ASP A 108 21.03 0.46 6.01
C ASP A 108 19.72 0.14 5.27
N THR A 109 18.56 0.58 5.80
CA THR A 109 17.24 0.19 5.30
C THR A 109 16.25 1.36 5.23
N HIS A 110 15.39 1.29 4.22
CA HIS A 110 14.13 2.04 4.18
C HIS A 110 13.00 1.11 4.63
N THR A 111 12.08 1.62 5.44
CA THR A 111 10.87 0.89 5.83
C THR A 111 9.65 1.76 5.59
N ILE A 112 8.78 1.28 4.72
CA ILE A 112 7.48 1.89 4.42
C ILE A 112 6.42 1.02 5.06
N ARG A 113 5.49 1.63 5.79
CA ARG A 113 4.28 0.95 6.30
C ARG A 113 3.05 1.68 5.81
N ILE A 114 2.12 0.93 5.23
CA ILE A 114 0.86 1.44 4.69
C ILE A 114 -0.27 0.77 5.49
N PHE A 115 -1.11 1.58 6.12
CA PHE A 115 -2.26 1.11 6.88
C PHE A 115 -3.53 1.43 6.11
N LEU A 116 -4.28 0.40 5.75
CA LEU A 116 -5.49 0.46 4.96
C LEU A 116 -6.74 0.32 5.84
N LYS A 117 -7.88 0.80 5.33
CA LYS A 117 -9.22 0.61 5.91
C LYS A 117 -10.15 -0.04 4.89
N ASP A 118 -11.12 -0.81 5.39
CA ASP A 118 -12.13 -1.48 4.55
C ASP A 118 -13.43 -0.65 4.38
N TYR A 119 -13.32 0.65 4.12
CA TYR A 119 -14.50 1.51 3.92
C TYR A 119 -15.15 1.34 2.55
N GLU A 120 -14.37 0.89 1.57
CA GLU A 120 -14.88 0.48 0.27
C GLU A 120 -14.00 -0.61 -0.34
N PRO A 121 -14.56 -1.47 -1.20
CA PRO A 121 -13.79 -2.53 -1.83
C PRO A 121 -12.59 -1.97 -2.60
N MET A 122 -11.46 -2.68 -2.56
CA MET A 122 -10.22 -2.28 -3.20
C MET A 122 -9.65 -3.38 -4.09
N ALA A 123 -8.85 -2.99 -5.08
CA ALA A 123 -8.11 -3.90 -5.96
C ALA A 123 -6.60 -3.69 -5.78
N ASN A 124 -5.83 -4.76 -5.94
CA ASN A 124 -4.37 -4.73 -5.94
C ASN A 124 -3.84 -5.20 -7.31
N PRO A 125 -3.92 -4.35 -8.37
CA PRO A 125 -3.57 -4.77 -9.73
C PRO A 125 -2.06 -4.89 -9.97
N VAL A 126 -1.24 -4.21 -9.16
CA VAL A 126 0.22 -4.25 -9.19
C VAL A 126 0.69 -4.41 -7.75
N PRO A 127 1.60 -5.34 -7.44
CA PRO A 127 2.06 -5.56 -6.07
C PRO A 127 2.43 -4.27 -5.35
N GLY A 128 1.79 -4.02 -4.22
CA GLY A 128 2.00 -2.82 -3.41
C GLY A 128 1.21 -1.58 -3.84
N ILE A 129 0.32 -1.68 -4.85
CA ILE A 129 -0.58 -0.61 -5.28
C ILE A 129 -2.03 -1.00 -5.02
N PHE A 130 -2.68 -0.32 -4.10
CA PHE A 130 -4.08 -0.57 -3.74
C PHE A 130 -4.98 0.54 -4.28
N ILE A 131 -5.96 0.20 -5.12
CA ILE A 131 -6.85 1.17 -5.76
C ILE A 131 -8.27 0.93 -5.28
N ALA A 132 -8.90 1.97 -4.74
CA ALA A 132 -10.30 1.95 -4.34
C ALA A 132 -11.21 1.71 -5.56
N SER A 133 -12.27 0.93 -5.41
CA SER A 133 -13.13 0.53 -6.54
C SER A 133 -13.73 1.74 -7.28
N LYS A 134 -14.06 2.83 -6.56
CA LYS A 134 -14.57 4.07 -7.20
C LYS A 134 -13.53 4.77 -8.08
N SER A 135 -12.25 4.61 -7.76
CA SER A 135 -11.11 5.20 -8.49
C SER A 135 -10.56 4.26 -9.56
N PHE A 136 -10.96 2.99 -9.56
CA PHE A 136 -10.50 2.01 -10.52
C PHE A 136 -11.03 2.34 -11.93
N PRO A 137 -10.17 2.30 -12.98
CA PRO A 137 -10.60 2.61 -14.34
C PRO A 137 -11.75 1.71 -14.81
N LYS A 138 -12.94 2.29 -15.01
CA LYS A 138 -14.16 1.54 -15.41
C LYS A 138 -13.98 0.74 -16.70
N ALA A 139 -13.13 1.21 -17.61
CA ALA A 139 -12.81 0.51 -18.86
C ALA A 139 -12.11 -0.84 -18.64
N LEU A 140 -11.54 -1.07 -17.45
CA LEU A 140 -10.88 -2.32 -17.08
C LEU A 140 -11.78 -3.25 -16.24
N ILE A 141 -12.99 -2.80 -15.87
CA ILE A 141 -13.96 -3.60 -15.13
C ILE A 141 -14.82 -4.38 -16.13
N ARG A 142 -14.95 -5.69 -15.94
CA ARG A 142 -15.73 -6.58 -16.79
C ARG A 142 -16.96 -7.12 -16.07
#